data_AF-A0A434VDX0-F1
#
_entry.id   AF-A0A434VDX0-F1
#
_cell.length_a   1.000
_cell.length_b   1.000
_cell.length_c   1.000
_cell.angle_alpha   90.00
_cell.angle_beta   90.00
_cell.angle_gamma   90.00
#
_symmetry.space_group_name_H-M   'P 1'
#
loop_
_entity.id
_entity.type
_entity.pdbx_description
1 polymer ?
#
loop_
_entity_poly.entity_id
_entity_poly.type
_entity_poly.pdbx_seq_one_letter_code
_entity_poly.pdbx_strand_id
1 'polypeptide(L)' 'AYDNWRLSTARAHSAYYMLVRGGVDESRITEVAGYADRQPRIPSDPLAAANRRIEILMATGG' A
#
# COMPACT_ATOMS: atom_id res chain seq x y z
N ALA A 1 -9.82 -10.44 -16.08
CA ALA A 1 -8.53 -10.57 -15.38
C ALA A 1 -8.52 -9.58 -14.22
N TYR A 2 -8.03 -9.99 -13.05
CA TYR A 2 -7.83 -9.08 -11.93
C TYR A 2 -6.54 -8.32 -12.20
N ASP A 3 -6.63 -7.03 -12.49
CA ASP A 3 -5.48 -6.21 -12.88
C ASP A 3 -4.63 -5.80 -11.65
N ASN A 4 -3.41 -5.33 -11.91
CA ASN A 4 -2.49 -4.90 -10.86
C ASN A 4 -3.05 -3.74 -10.03
N TRP A 5 -3.96 -2.93 -10.61
CA TRP A 5 -4.69 -1.89 -9.90
C TRP A 5 -5.56 -2.48 -8.80
N ARG A 6 -6.51 -3.34 -9.14
CA ARG A 6 -7.41 -3.98 -8.16
C ARG A 6 -6.63 -4.75 -7.09
N LEU A 7 -5.57 -5.45 -7.48
CA LEU A 7 -4.73 -6.20 -6.53
C LEU A 7 -3.98 -5.31 -5.54
N SER A 8 -3.38 -4.22 -6.02
CA SER A 8 -2.66 -3.30 -5.14
C SER A 8 -3.63 -2.59 -4.17
N THR A 9 -4.78 -2.12 -4.66
CA THR A 9 -5.81 -1.49 -3.83
C THR A 9 -6.39 -2.45 -2.79
N ALA A 10 -6.69 -3.70 -3.17
CA ALA A 10 -7.22 -4.69 -2.22
C ALA A 10 -6.22 -5.01 -1.10
N ARG A 11 -4.92 -5.07 -1.41
CA ARG A 11 -3.88 -5.27 -0.39
C ARG A 11 -3.73 -4.06 0.52
N ALA A 12 -3.80 -2.84 -0.02
CA ALA A 12 -3.77 -1.61 0.77
C ALA A 12 -4.96 -1.56 1.76
N HIS A 13 -6.17 -1.88 1.30
CA HIS A 13 -7.35 -1.98 2.18
C HIS A 13 -7.24 -3.09 3.22
N SER A 14 -6.62 -4.23 2.88
CA SER A 14 -6.40 -5.31 3.85
C SER A 14 -5.43 -4.87 4.95
N ALA A 15 -4.34 -4.17 4.60
CA ALA A 15 -3.40 -3.61 5.57
C ALA A 15 -4.07 -2.55 6.46
N TYR A 16 -4.84 -1.64 5.86
CA TYR A 16 -5.69 -0.67 6.57
C TYR A 16 -6.57 -1.34 7.64
N TYR A 17 -7.36 -2.34 7.22
CA TYR A 17 -8.25 -3.07 8.11
C TYR A 17 -7.49 -3.69 9.29
N MET A 18 -6.28 -4.22 9.03
CA MET A 18 -5.45 -4.82 10.08
C MET A 18 -4.83 -3.80 11.04
N LEU A 19 -4.48 -2.62 10.58
CA LEU A 19 -4.02 -1.53 11.45
C LEU A 19 -5.14 -1.07 12.38
N VAL A 20 -6.33 -0.81 11.85
CA VAL A 20 -7.50 -0.39 12.65
C VAL A 20 -7.91 -1.46 13.65
N ARG A 21 -8.01 -2.72 13.19
CA ARG A 21 -8.28 -3.86 14.09
C ARG A 21 -7.20 -4.02 15.17
N GLY A 22 -5.95 -3.66 14.86
CA GLY A 22 -4.83 -3.66 15.79
C GLY A 22 -4.81 -2.49 16.79
N GLY A 23 -5.79 -1.57 16.73
CA GLY A 23 -5.93 -0.46 17.66
C GLY A 23 -5.37 0.87 17.16
N VAL A 24 -4.97 0.98 15.89
CA VAL A 24 -4.72 2.30 15.28
C VAL A 24 -6.05 3.02 15.12
N ASP A 25 -6.14 4.23 15.66
CA ASP A 25 -7.31 5.09 15.48
C ASP A 25 -7.51 5.39 13.98
N GLU A 26 -8.69 5.01 13.46
CA GLU A 26 -9.08 5.17 12.07
C GLU A 26 -8.99 6.63 11.61
N SER A 27 -9.23 7.59 12.51
CA SER A 27 -9.14 9.04 12.20
C SER A 27 -7.72 9.50 11.86
N ARG A 28 -6.69 8.72 12.17
CA ARG A 28 -5.29 9.01 11.83
C ARG A 28 -4.93 8.61 10.40
N ILE A 29 -5.81 7.89 9.70
CA ILE A 29 -5.57 7.40 8.35
C ILE A 29 -6.25 8.34 7.36
N THR A 30 -5.46 9.07 6.60
CA THR A 30 -5.95 10.09 5.67
C THR A 30 -6.07 9.59 4.23
N GLU A 31 -5.31 8.56 3.86
CA GLU A 31 -5.28 8.03 2.50
C GLU A 31 -4.99 6.52 2.49
N VAL A 32 -5.68 5.79 1.59
CA VAL A 32 -5.40 4.39 1.26
C VAL A 32 -5.39 4.28 -0.27
N ALA A 33 -4.24 3.92 -0.85
CA ALA A 33 -4.05 3.90 -2.30
C ALA A 33 -3.36 2.62 -2.79
N GLY A 34 -3.66 2.22 -4.02
CA GLY A 34 -2.96 1.19 -4.77
C GLY A 34 -2.25 1.78 -5.98
N TYR A 35 -0.98 1.45 -6.21
CA TYR A 35 -0.16 2.02 -7.29
C TYR A 35 0.16 1.03 -8.43
N ALA A 36 -0.45 -0.15 -8.41
CA ALA A 36 -0.19 -1.22 -9.38
C ALA A 36 1.33 -1.49 -9.55
N ASP A 37 1.80 -1.54 -10.79
CA ASP A 37 3.18 -1.76 -11.23
C ASP A 37 3.87 -0.47 -11.71
N ARG A 38 3.30 0.71 -11.40
CA ARG A 38 3.76 2.00 -11.92
C ARG A 38 4.97 2.60 -11.19
N GLN A 39 5.25 2.13 -9.97
CA GLN A 39 6.31 2.65 -9.10
C GLN A 39 7.18 1.50 -8.53
N PRO A 40 7.95 0.80 -9.38
CA PRO A 40 8.83 -0.28 -8.94
C PRO A 40 9.96 0.30 -8.07
N ARG A 41 10.27 -0.38 -6.96
CA ARG A 41 11.42 -0.06 -6.11
C ARG A 41 12.74 -0.36 -6.81
N ILE A 42 12.75 -1.43 -7.61
CA ILE A 42 13.89 -1.85 -8.44
C ILE A 42 13.41 -1.81 -9.90
N PRO A 43 13.54 -0.66 -10.60
CA PRO A 43 13.07 -0.52 -11.98
C PRO A 43 13.80 -1.43 -12.96
N SER A 44 15.06 -1.78 -12.67
CA SER A 44 15.89 -2.64 -13.51
C SER A 44 15.51 -4.12 -13.47
N ASP A 45 14.73 -4.54 -12.46
CA ASP A 45 14.19 -5.89 -12.34
C ASP A 45 12.69 -5.81 -11.99
N PRO A 46 11.81 -5.75 -12.99
CA PRO A 46 10.37 -5.61 -12.77
C PRO A 46 9.75 -6.76 -11.97
N LEU A 47 10.32 -7.97 -12.04
CA LEU A 47 9.78 -9.16 -11.39
C LEU A 47 10.30 -9.36 -9.96
N ALA A 48 11.27 -8.55 -9.53
CA ALA A 48 11.83 -8.56 -8.19
C ALA A 48 10.73 -8.58 -7.12
N ALA A 49 10.90 -9.46 -6.13
CA ALA A 49 9.94 -9.56 -5.02
C ALA A 49 9.79 -8.24 -4.25
N ALA A 50 10.86 -7.45 -4.16
CA ALA A 50 10.87 -6.15 -3.51
C ALA A 50 9.92 -5.12 -4.15
N ASN A 51 9.49 -5.29 -5.41
CA ASN A 51 8.50 -4.42 -6.04
C ASN A 51 7.08 -4.65 -5.49
N ARG A 52 6.81 -5.80 -4.88
CA ARG A 52 5.52 -6.14 -4.25
C ARG A 52 5.55 -5.78 -2.76
N ARG A 53 5.26 -4.53 -2.42
CA ARG A 53 5.37 -3.98 -1.06
C ARG A 53 4.13 -3.18 -0.64
N ILE A 54 3.99 -2.96 0.66
CA ILE A 54 3.04 -2.02 1.28
C ILE A 54 3.89 -0.94 1.95
N GLU A 55 3.57 0.32 1.71
CA GLU A 55 4.20 1.47 2.35
C GLU A 55 3.22 2.11 3.32
N ILE A 56 3.71 2.46 4.51
CA ILE A 56 2.96 3.22 5.52
C ILE A 56 3.71 4.53 5.71
N LEU A 57 3.14 5.61 5.20
CA LEU A 57 3.74 6.93 5.27
C LEU A 57 3.17 7.67 6.49
N MET A 58 4.07 8.17 7.34
CA MET A 58 3.72 8.95 8.52
C MET A 58 3.89 10.42 8.16
N ALA A 59 2.80 11.16 8.04
CA ALA A 59 2.87 12.62 7.94
C ALA A 59 3.28 13.18 9.31
N THR A 60 4.50 13.69 9.42
CA THR A 60 4.90 14.50 10.58
C THR A 60 4.35 15.90 10.35
N GLY A 61 3.44 16.36 11.21
CA GLY A 61 3.03 17.76 11.22
C GLY A 61 4.28 18.63 11.44
N GLY A 62 4.53 19.55 10.50
CA GLY A 62 5.46 20.66 10.71
C GLY A 62 4.85 21.72 11.60
#